data_AF-A0A1J4UQL8-F1
#
_entry.id   AF-A0A1J4UQL8-F1
#
_cell.length_a   1.000
_cell.length_b   1.000
_cell.length_c   1.000
_cell.angle_alpha   90.00
_cell.angle_beta   90.00
_cell.angle_gamma   90.00
#
_symmetry.space_group_name_H-M   'P 1'
#
loop_
_entity.id
_entity.type
_entity.pdbx_description
1 polymer ?
#
loop_
_entity_poly.entity_id
_entity_poly.type
_entity_poly.pdbx_seq_one_letter_code
_entity_poly.pdbx_strand_id
1 'polypeptide(L)'
;MARKGIVAKVIGLLYGLVKWLFLTVFKGLKWVAKLVWAAALSLAAWLGNRVFIASRKAAEAAAPKPVNLPLAEVKAFEGSVQAFEKWLYSSKSTVGIILGARGAGKSGLGMYLLENWAIRGRKTYAIGFQDAGLPAWVRCVNDVDEVPNNSVLLVDEGGILFNSREAMSDANKFLSKLLFVARHKDLCVVFISQNSANLEVNTIRQADYLLLKRPSLLQKDFERSKIKEIYDAVSKDFKELAPYKGLVYVYSDKFRGFASNFLPSFWSDRASKAFGKTTLKK
;
A
#
# COMPACT_ATOMS: atom_id res chain seq x y z
N MET A 1 -25.83 -89.08 -5.45
CA MET A 1 -25.71 -87.74 -6.07
C MET A 1 -25.38 -86.58 -5.10
N ALA A 2 -24.87 -86.82 -3.87
CA ALA A 2 -24.70 -85.77 -2.85
C ALA A 2 -23.29 -85.14 -2.71
N ARG A 3 -22.24 -85.67 -3.35
CA ARG A 3 -20.85 -85.18 -3.18
C ARG A 3 -20.49 -83.93 -4.00
N LYS A 4 -21.21 -83.62 -5.07
CA LYS A 4 -20.90 -82.44 -5.94
C LYS A 4 -21.26 -81.09 -5.29
N GLY A 5 -22.19 -81.06 -4.33
CA GLY A 5 -22.61 -79.82 -3.66
C GLY A 5 -21.65 -79.30 -2.58
N ILE A 6 -20.86 -80.19 -1.95
CA ILE A 6 -19.93 -79.81 -0.86
C ILE A 6 -18.66 -79.18 -1.44
N VAL A 7 -18.14 -79.73 -2.54
CA VAL A 7 -16.94 -79.20 -3.21
C VAL A 7 -17.18 -77.80 -3.76
N ALA A 8 -18.35 -77.54 -4.36
CA ALA A 8 -18.72 -76.21 -4.85
C ALA A 8 -18.82 -75.17 -3.71
N LYS A 9 -19.32 -75.56 -2.53
CA LYS A 9 -19.38 -74.67 -1.35
C LYS A 9 -17.99 -74.38 -0.78
N VAL A 10 -17.09 -75.36 -0.75
CA VAL A 10 -15.71 -75.18 -0.27
C VAL A 10 -14.92 -74.27 -1.22
N ILE A 11 -15.07 -74.44 -2.53
CA ILE A 11 -14.44 -73.56 -3.53
C ILE A 11 -14.98 -72.12 -3.42
N GLY A 12 -16.29 -71.95 -3.20
CA GLY A 12 -16.90 -70.64 -2.99
C GLY A 12 -16.37 -69.92 -1.75
N LEU A 13 -16.18 -70.65 -0.64
CA LEU A 13 -15.60 -70.12 0.59
C LEU A 13 -14.13 -69.73 0.41
N LEU A 14 -13.33 -70.57 -0.25
CA LEU A 14 -11.92 -70.29 -0.57
C LEU A 14 -11.77 -69.06 -1.46
N TYR A 15 -12.60 -68.95 -2.50
CA TYR A 15 -12.60 -67.78 -3.37
C TYR A 15 -13.00 -66.50 -2.62
N GLY A 16 -14.01 -66.59 -1.75
CA GLY A 16 -14.42 -65.48 -0.89
C GLY A 16 -13.30 -65.01 0.04
N LEU A 17 -12.55 -65.94 0.62
CA LEU A 17 -11.45 -65.66 1.54
C LEU A 17 -10.25 -65.04 0.83
N VAL A 18 -9.88 -65.56 -0.35
CA VAL A 18 -8.83 -64.98 -1.22
C VAL A 18 -9.21 -63.58 -1.69
N LYS A 19 -10.46 -63.38 -2.14
CA LYS A 19 -10.97 -62.07 -2.55
C LYS A 19 -10.98 -61.07 -1.40
N TRP A 20 -11.35 -61.50 -0.19
CA TRP A 20 -11.32 -60.67 1.01
C TRP A 20 -9.88 -60.25 1.36
N LEU A 21 -8.94 -61.20 1.40
CA LEU A 21 -7.51 -60.96 1.63
C LEU A 21 -6.95 -59.94 0.62
N PHE A 22 -7.23 -60.12 -0.67
CA PHE A 22 -6.80 -59.22 -1.72
C PHE A 22 -7.36 -57.80 -1.53
N LEU A 23 -8.65 -57.67 -1.21
CA LEU A 23 -9.29 -56.37 -0.96
C LEU A 23 -8.73 -55.68 0.29
N THR A 24 -8.42 -56.42 1.36
CA THR A 24 -7.79 -55.85 2.57
C THR A 24 -6.37 -55.36 2.29
N VAL A 25 -5.56 -56.13 1.57
CA VAL A 25 -4.20 -55.73 1.19
C VAL A 25 -4.26 -54.49 0.28
N PHE A 26 -5.15 -54.48 -0.70
CA PHE A 26 -5.31 -53.35 -1.61
C PHE A 26 -5.81 -52.07 -0.93
N LYS A 27 -6.73 -52.20 0.05
CA LYS A 27 -7.16 -51.08 0.91
C LYS A 27 -6.00 -50.54 1.76
N GLY A 28 -5.19 -51.43 2.34
CA GLY A 28 -3.98 -51.04 3.07
C GLY A 28 -3.00 -50.27 2.19
N LEU A 29 -2.73 -50.77 0.99
CA LEU A 29 -1.83 -50.12 0.02
C LEU A 29 -2.33 -48.73 -0.39
N LYS A 30 -3.64 -48.59 -0.64
CA LYS A 30 -4.26 -47.29 -0.94
C LYS A 30 -4.14 -46.30 0.23
N TRP A 31 -4.22 -46.78 1.46
CA TRP A 31 -4.11 -45.93 2.64
C TRP A 31 -2.67 -45.40 2.81
N VAL A 32 -1.68 -46.28 2.61
CA VAL A 32 -0.26 -45.89 2.60
C VAL A 32 0.03 -44.90 1.47
N ALA A 33 -0.48 -45.13 0.26
CA ALA A 33 -0.31 -44.20 -0.86
C ALA A 33 -0.90 -42.81 -0.56
N LYS A 34 -2.06 -42.74 0.09
CA LYS A 34 -2.66 -41.46 0.52
C LYS A 34 -1.80 -40.73 1.56
N LEU A 35 -1.23 -41.45 2.53
CA LEU A 35 -0.32 -40.86 3.51
C LEU A 35 0.95 -40.29 2.86
N VAL A 36 1.56 -41.04 1.95
CA VAL A 36 2.75 -40.59 1.21
C VAL A 36 2.42 -39.34 0.38
N TRP A 37 1.26 -39.32 -0.28
CA TRP A 37 0.81 -38.16 -1.05
C TRP A 37 0.56 -36.93 -0.18
N ALA A 38 -0.10 -37.10 0.97
CA ALA A 38 -0.33 -36.02 1.93
C ALA A 38 0.99 -35.47 2.49
N ALA A 39 1.95 -36.36 2.82
CA ALA A 39 3.27 -35.97 3.26
C ALA A 39 4.03 -35.19 2.16
N ALA A 40 3.98 -35.64 0.90
CA ALA A 40 4.59 -34.95 -0.22
C ALA A 40 3.99 -33.55 -0.45
N LEU A 41 2.66 -33.41 -0.38
CA LEU A 41 1.99 -32.11 -0.48
C LEU A 41 2.39 -31.17 0.66
N SER A 42 2.45 -31.67 1.89
CA SER A 42 2.86 -30.88 3.05
C SER A 42 4.33 -30.42 2.95
N LEU A 43 5.22 -31.29 2.45
CA LEU A 43 6.62 -30.98 2.22
C LEU A 43 6.78 -29.94 1.10
N ALA A 44 6.03 -30.07 0.00
CA ALA A 44 6.02 -29.12 -1.09
C ALA A 44 5.53 -27.73 -0.64
N ALA A 45 4.47 -27.67 0.17
CA ALA A 45 3.98 -26.42 0.75
C ALA A 45 5.02 -25.78 1.70
N TRP A 46 5.68 -26.59 2.53
CA TRP A 46 6.72 -26.12 3.44
C TRP A 46 7.95 -25.57 2.69
N LEU A 47 8.42 -26.29 1.66
CA LEU A 47 9.51 -25.84 0.79
C LEU A 47 9.14 -24.57 0.02
N GLY A 48 7.91 -24.49 -0.50
CA GLY A 48 7.39 -23.30 -1.16
C GLY A 48 7.43 -22.06 -0.25
N ASN A 49 6.99 -22.20 1.01
CA ASN A 49 7.06 -21.12 2.00
C ASN A 49 8.51 -20.71 2.32
N ARG A 50 9.43 -21.67 2.43
CA ARG A 50 10.87 -21.39 2.66
C ARG A 50 11.49 -20.62 1.51
N VAL A 51 11.23 -21.04 0.27
CA VAL A 51 11.70 -20.35 -0.94
C VAL A 51 11.13 -18.94 -1.02
N PHE A 52 9.84 -18.76 -0.72
CA PHE A 52 9.19 -17.44 -0.68
C PHE A 52 9.80 -16.51 0.39
N ILE A 53 10.09 -17.02 1.59
CA ILE A 53 10.75 -16.23 2.65
C ILE A 53 12.19 -15.87 2.24
N ALA A 54 12.93 -16.81 1.64
CA ALA A 54 14.31 -16.59 1.23
C ALA A 54 14.40 -15.58 0.07
N SER A 55 13.53 -15.69 -0.93
CA SER A 55 13.47 -14.74 -2.04
C SER A 55 13.10 -13.34 -1.56
N ARG A 56 12.18 -13.23 -0.58
CA ARG A 56 11.84 -11.96 0.05
C ARG A 56 13.00 -11.37 0.85
N LYS A 57 13.74 -12.17 1.63
CA LYS A 57 14.95 -11.70 2.34
C LYS A 57 16.05 -11.25 1.37
N ALA A 58 16.23 -11.95 0.26
CA ALA A 58 17.16 -11.55 -0.80
C ALA A 58 16.73 -10.24 -1.47
N ALA A 59 15.43 -10.06 -1.73
CA ALA A 59 14.88 -8.80 -2.23
C ALA A 59 15.01 -7.65 -1.23
N GLU A 60 14.83 -7.91 0.07
CA GLU A 60 15.08 -6.94 1.16
C GLU A 60 16.56 -6.53 1.21
N ALA A 61 17.50 -7.47 1.01
CA ALA A 61 18.93 -7.18 1.00
C ALA A 61 19.41 -6.42 -0.25
N ALA A 62 18.74 -6.61 -1.40
CA ALA A 62 19.04 -5.91 -2.65
C ALA A 62 18.28 -4.58 -2.79
N ALA A 63 17.33 -4.28 -1.91
CA ALA A 63 16.54 -3.06 -1.98
C ALA A 63 17.41 -1.82 -1.68
N PRO A 64 17.20 -0.70 -2.40
CA PRO A 64 17.86 0.55 -2.09
C PRO A 64 17.54 0.96 -0.64
N LYS A 65 18.60 1.23 0.12
CA LYS A 65 18.47 1.72 1.50
C LYS A 65 17.85 3.12 1.48
N PRO A 66 16.94 3.44 2.41
CA PRO A 66 16.35 4.77 2.45
C PRO A 66 17.44 5.82 2.74
N VAL A 67 17.35 6.97 2.06
CA VAL A 67 18.26 8.09 2.20
C VAL A 67 17.51 9.26 2.84
N ASN A 68 18.14 9.92 3.81
CA ASN A 68 17.59 11.16 4.37
C ASN A 68 17.79 12.30 3.38
N LEU A 69 16.70 12.79 2.82
CA LEU A 69 16.69 13.89 1.86
C LEU A 69 15.86 15.03 2.47
N PRO A 70 16.47 16.09 3.04
CA PRO A 70 15.70 17.19 3.62
C PRO A 70 14.99 18.01 2.55
N LEU A 71 13.88 18.63 2.91
CA LEU A 71 13.19 19.59 2.04
C LEU A 71 14.08 20.83 1.86
N ALA A 72 14.25 21.27 0.62
CA ALA A 72 14.95 22.51 0.33
C ALA A 72 13.98 23.69 0.47
N GLU A 73 14.23 24.60 1.41
CA GLU A 73 13.44 25.81 1.54
C GLU A 73 13.66 26.72 0.32
N VAL A 74 12.55 27.16 -0.31
CA VAL A 74 12.58 28.02 -1.50
C VAL A 74 12.10 29.43 -1.14
N LYS A 75 11.02 29.54 -0.38
CA LYS A 75 10.46 30.82 0.08
C LYS A 75 9.64 30.62 1.35
N ALA A 76 9.99 31.30 2.44
CA ALA A 76 9.21 31.27 3.68
C ALA A 76 8.26 32.48 3.77
N PHE A 77 7.04 32.25 4.25
CA PHE A 77 6.11 33.30 4.68
C PHE A 77 5.97 33.32 6.21
N GLU A 78 5.85 32.14 6.82
CA GLU A 78 5.79 31.95 8.27
C GLU A 78 6.53 30.66 8.66
N GLY A 79 7.24 30.67 9.79
CA GLY A 79 7.96 29.50 10.31
C GLY A 79 9.18 29.11 9.46
N SER A 80 9.60 27.83 9.55
CA SER A 80 10.71 27.29 8.74
C SER A 80 10.50 25.84 8.33
N VAL A 81 11.09 25.45 7.20
CA VAL A 81 11.01 24.06 6.70
C VAL A 81 11.56 23.07 7.72
N GLN A 82 12.65 23.41 8.42
CA GLN A 82 13.27 22.51 9.39
C GLN A 82 12.37 22.31 10.62
N ALA A 83 11.64 23.35 11.06
CA ALA A 83 10.67 23.22 12.13
C ALA A 83 9.51 22.30 11.73
N PHE A 84 9.03 22.44 10.50
CA PHE A 84 8.02 21.54 9.92
C PHE A 84 8.51 20.10 9.82
N GLU A 85 9.68 19.84 9.26
CA GLU A 85 10.22 18.47 9.14
C GLU A 85 10.47 17.84 10.51
N LYS A 86 11.05 18.60 11.44
CA LYS A 86 11.27 18.12 12.81
C LYS A 86 9.94 17.71 13.45
N TRP A 87 8.91 18.54 13.33
CA TRP A 87 7.58 18.22 13.84
C TRP A 87 6.94 17.02 13.11
N LEU A 88 6.97 17.01 11.77
CA LEU A 88 6.36 15.97 10.94
C LEU A 88 6.93 14.58 11.25
N TYR A 89 8.25 14.48 11.36
CA TYR A 89 8.92 13.20 11.54
C TYR A 89 9.04 12.74 13.00
N SER A 90 8.81 13.63 13.98
CA SER A 90 8.78 13.27 15.40
C SER A 90 7.37 13.04 15.95
N SER A 91 6.34 13.51 15.24
CA SER A 91 4.95 13.33 15.65
C SER A 91 4.53 11.87 15.61
N LYS A 92 3.75 11.44 16.60
CA LYS A 92 3.25 10.06 16.68
C LYS A 92 2.16 9.79 15.65
N SER A 93 1.27 10.76 15.47
CA SER A 93 0.11 10.73 14.58
C SER A 93 -0.01 12.07 13.88
N THR A 94 -0.22 12.04 12.57
CA THR A 94 -0.46 13.23 11.73
C THR A 94 -1.36 12.86 10.56
N VAL A 95 -2.20 13.77 10.11
CA VAL A 95 -3.01 13.64 8.90
C VAL A 95 -2.56 14.71 7.90
N GLY A 96 -1.90 14.28 6.83
CA GLY A 96 -1.45 15.14 5.74
C GLY A 96 -2.27 14.95 4.47
N ILE A 97 -2.47 16.02 3.70
CA ILE A 97 -3.08 15.94 2.38
C ILE A 97 -2.16 16.55 1.33
N ILE A 98 -1.90 15.81 0.25
CA ILE A 98 -1.17 16.25 -0.93
C ILE A 98 -2.17 16.51 -2.05
N LEU A 99 -2.26 17.75 -2.52
CA LEU A 99 -3.15 18.18 -3.60
C LEU A 99 -2.37 18.70 -4.81
N GLY A 100 -3.01 18.74 -5.97
CA GLY A 100 -2.48 19.36 -7.18
C GLY A 100 -2.73 18.55 -8.45
N ALA A 101 -2.26 19.07 -9.59
CA ALA A 101 -2.61 18.56 -10.90
C ALA A 101 -2.12 17.13 -11.18
N ARG A 102 -2.73 16.49 -12.19
CA ARG A 102 -2.17 15.27 -12.80
C ARG A 102 -0.76 15.55 -13.30
N GLY A 103 0.16 14.64 -13.00
CA GLY A 103 1.58 14.81 -13.37
C GLY A 103 2.36 15.82 -12.52
N ALA A 104 1.77 16.47 -11.52
CA ALA A 104 2.48 17.45 -10.68
C ALA A 104 3.47 16.85 -9.65
N GLY A 105 3.72 15.53 -9.70
CA GLY A 105 4.68 14.87 -8.83
C GLY A 105 4.19 14.57 -7.42
N LYS A 106 2.86 14.46 -7.19
CA LYS A 106 2.28 14.16 -5.86
C LYS A 106 2.75 12.82 -5.29
N SER A 107 2.67 11.75 -6.08
CA SER A 107 3.11 10.41 -5.66
C SER A 107 4.62 10.37 -5.37
N GLY A 108 5.42 11.11 -6.15
CA GLY A 108 6.85 11.29 -5.89
C GLY A 108 7.12 11.99 -4.57
N LEU A 109 6.38 13.07 -4.26
CA LEU A 109 6.45 13.75 -2.96
C LEU A 109 6.01 12.81 -1.81
N GLY A 110 4.91 12.08 -1.97
CA GLY A 110 4.46 11.12 -0.95
C GLY A 110 5.49 10.03 -0.64
N MET A 111 6.09 9.46 -1.69
CA MET A 111 7.14 8.44 -1.54
C MET A 111 8.44 9.00 -0.96
N TYR A 112 8.77 10.25 -1.30
CA TYR A 112 9.87 10.98 -0.68
C TYR A 112 9.66 11.16 0.84
N LEU A 113 8.45 11.52 1.28
CA LEU A 113 8.15 11.61 2.71
C LEU A 113 8.24 10.23 3.38
N LEU A 114 7.72 9.18 2.74
CA LEU A 114 7.84 7.79 3.23
C LEU A 114 9.29 7.39 3.43
N GLU A 115 10.18 7.71 2.49
CA GLU A 115 11.60 7.41 2.62
C GLU A 115 12.23 8.08 3.85
N ASN A 116 11.88 9.34 4.08
CA ASN A 116 12.33 10.09 5.25
C ASN A 116 11.78 9.53 6.58
N TRP A 117 10.57 8.98 6.61
CA TRP A 117 10.08 8.25 7.77
C TRP A 117 10.78 6.91 7.97
N ALA A 118 11.07 6.18 6.88
CA ALA A 118 11.72 4.87 6.92
C ALA A 118 13.15 4.96 7.50
N ILE A 119 13.94 5.95 7.07
CA ILE A 119 15.29 6.17 7.63
C ILE A 119 15.27 6.54 9.12
N ARG A 120 14.15 7.08 9.60
CA ARG A 120 13.91 7.40 11.02
C ARG A 120 13.26 6.24 11.81
N GLY A 121 13.22 5.05 11.22
CA GLY A 121 12.79 3.81 11.89
C GLY A 121 11.28 3.60 11.95
N ARG A 122 10.47 4.45 11.29
CA ARG A 122 9.02 4.22 11.20
C ARG A 122 8.74 3.15 10.15
N LYS A 123 7.81 2.25 10.44
CA LYS A 123 7.33 1.26 9.46
C LYS A 123 6.44 1.97 8.43
N THR A 124 6.71 1.75 7.14
CA THR A 124 6.03 2.47 6.06
C THR A 124 5.13 1.54 5.25
N TYR A 125 3.93 2.04 4.95
CA TYR A 125 2.88 1.33 4.27
C TYR A 125 2.29 2.19 3.17
N ALA A 126 1.78 1.54 2.13
CA ALA A 126 1.19 2.23 0.99
C ALA A 126 -0.09 1.51 0.52
N ILE A 127 -1.14 2.28 0.22
CA ILE A 127 -2.39 1.80 -0.41
C ILE A 127 -2.51 2.48 -1.77
N GLY A 128 -2.75 1.68 -2.81
CA GLY A 128 -2.87 2.18 -4.18
C GLY A 128 -1.59 2.17 -5.01
N PHE A 129 -0.56 1.49 -4.53
CA PHE A 129 0.76 1.45 -5.16
C PHE A 129 1.16 0.01 -5.55
N GLN A 130 0.18 -0.87 -5.78
CA GLN A 130 0.43 -2.24 -6.25
C GLN A 130 1.21 -2.18 -7.59
N ASP A 131 2.15 -3.11 -7.78
CA ASP A 131 2.99 -3.24 -8.98
C ASP A 131 4.00 -2.10 -9.28
N ALA A 132 4.16 -1.14 -8.37
CA ALA A 132 5.06 0.00 -8.56
C ALA A 132 6.57 -0.30 -8.42
N GLY A 133 6.95 -1.54 -8.10
CA GLY A 133 8.35 -1.90 -7.85
C GLY A 133 8.90 -1.18 -6.62
N LEU A 134 8.08 -1.05 -5.56
CA LEU A 134 8.49 -0.38 -4.33
C LEU A 134 9.61 -1.17 -3.63
N PRO A 135 10.50 -0.47 -2.91
CA PRO A 135 11.53 -1.14 -2.12
C PRO A 135 10.87 -1.90 -0.97
N ALA A 136 11.54 -2.96 -0.52
CA ALA A 136 10.96 -3.90 0.44
C ALA A 136 10.59 -3.29 1.81
N TRP A 137 11.16 -2.12 2.14
CA TRP A 137 10.82 -1.38 3.35
C TRP A 137 9.47 -0.65 3.26
N VAL A 138 8.87 -0.47 2.07
CA VAL A 138 7.48 -0.01 1.89
C VAL A 138 6.57 -1.21 1.66
N ARG A 139 5.65 -1.47 2.59
CA ARG A 139 4.69 -2.56 2.44
C ARG A 139 3.38 -2.08 1.81
N CYS A 140 3.02 -2.61 0.65
CA CYS A 140 1.68 -2.42 0.10
C CYS A 140 0.65 -3.22 0.89
N VAL A 141 -0.45 -2.57 1.25
CA VAL A 141 -1.61 -3.18 1.92
C VAL A 141 -2.89 -2.78 1.20
N ASN A 142 -3.99 -3.49 1.45
CA ASN A 142 -5.29 -3.16 0.85
C ASN A 142 -6.27 -2.56 1.87
N ASP A 143 -6.10 -2.90 3.16
CA ASP A 143 -6.89 -2.32 4.26
C ASP A 143 -5.99 -1.60 5.27
N VAL A 144 -6.53 -0.54 5.88
CA VAL A 144 -5.91 0.17 7.01
C VAL A 144 -5.75 -0.74 8.24
N ASP A 145 -6.59 -1.74 8.41
CA ASP A 145 -6.56 -2.63 9.57
C ASP A 145 -5.26 -3.47 9.62
N GLU A 146 -4.67 -3.75 8.45
CA GLU A 146 -3.37 -4.44 8.32
C GLU A 146 -2.18 -3.59 8.80
N VAL A 147 -2.37 -2.28 8.95
CA VAL A 147 -1.32 -1.35 9.36
C VAL A 147 -1.16 -1.44 10.89
N PRO A 148 0.03 -1.80 11.39
CA PRO A 148 0.29 -1.88 12.82
C PRO A 148 0.46 -0.48 13.41
N ASN A 149 0.35 -0.40 14.73
CA ASN A 149 0.49 0.86 15.46
C ASN A 149 1.84 1.54 15.21
N ASN A 150 1.89 2.86 15.40
CA ASN A 150 3.09 3.67 15.27
C ASN A 150 3.76 3.57 13.88
N SER A 151 2.93 3.47 12.83
CA SER A 151 3.36 3.33 11.44
C SER A 151 2.99 4.55 10.60
N VAL A 152 3.46 4.58 9.36
CA VAL A 152 3.12 5.61 8.39
C VAL A 152 2.41 4.97 7.22
N LEU A 153 1.32 5.58 6.78
CA LEU A 153 0.49 5.12 5.69
C LEU A 153 0.36 6.20 4.62
N LEU A 154 0.81 5.89 3.41
CA LEU A 154 0.55 6.70 2.22
C LEU A 154 -0.65 6.13 1.46
N VAL A 155 -1.60 6.97 1.08
CA VAL A 155 -2.82 6.55 0.39
C VAL A 155 -2.98 7.35 -0.88
N ASP A 156 -3.00 6.69 -2.03
CA ASP A 156 -3.32 7.31 -3.32
C ASP A 156 -4.82 7.18 -3.63
N GLU A 157 -5.46 8.28 -4.01
CA GLU A 157 -6.86 8.33 -4.45
C GLU A 157 -7.14 7.31 -5.55
N GLY A 158 -6.19 7.10 -6.47
CA GLY A 158 -6.31 6.06 -7.49
C GLY A 158 -6.53 4.68 -6.88
N GLY A 159 -5.77 4.34 -5.84
CA GLY A 159 -5.87 3.06 -5.14
C GLY A 159 -7.18 2.81 -4.41
N ILE A 160 -7.72 3.85 -3.77
CA ILE A 160 -9.02 3.78 -3.09
C ILE A 160 -10.10 3.43 -4.12
N LEU A 161 -10.09 4.08 -5.29
CA LEU A 161 -11.08 3.88 -6.35
C LEU A 161 -11.00 2.49 -7.03
N PHE A 162 -9.81 1.89 -7.13
CA PHE A 162 -9.68 0.51 -7.65
C PHE A 162 -10.17 -0.55 -6.65
N ASN A 163 -10.00 -0.30 -5.35
CA ASN A 163 -10.46 -1.23 -4.32
C ASN A 163 -11.96 -1.09 -3.99
N SER A 164 -12.60 0.02 -4.42
CA SER A 164 -14.01 0.35 -4.16
C SER A 164 -14.90 0.28 -5.42
N ARG A 165 -14.61 -0.64 -6.35
CA ARG A 165 -15.52 -0.92 -7.49
C ARG A 165 -16.92 -1.40 -7.06
N GLU A 166 -17.15 -1.58 -5.76
CA GLU A 166 -18.46 -1.64 -5.13
C GLU A 166 -18.75 -0.30 -4.42
N ALA A 167 -19.64 0.51 -5.01
CA ALA A 167 -20.26 1.74 -4.47
C ALA A 167 -19.38 2.95 -4.05
N MET A 168 -19.70 4.13 -4.61
CA MET A 168 -19.18 5.46 -4.20
C MET A 168 -19.29 5.77 -2.69
N SER A 169 -20.16 5.06 -1.96
CA SER A 169 -20.25 5.16 -0.50
C SER A 169 -19.01 4.68 0.23
N ASP A 170 -18.18 3.85 -0.41
CA ASP A 170 -17.15 3.09 0.29
C ASP A 170 -15.80 3.81 0.36
N ALA A 171 -15.50 4.70 -0.59
CA ALA A 171 -14.33 5.59 -0.49
C ALA A 171 -14.46 6.57 0.69
N ASN A 172 -15.65 7.16 0.90
CA ASN A 172 -15.90 8.05 2.02
C ASN A 172 -15.88 7.30 3.36
N LYS A 173 -16.54 6.14 3.45
CA LYS A 173 -16.44 5.27 4.64
C LYS A 173 -15.00 4.86 4.93
N PHE A 174 -14.22 4.56 3.89
CA PHE A 174 -12.81 4.23 4.03
C PHE A 174 -12.00 5.39 4.61
N LEU A 175 -12.18 6.61 4.09
CA LEU A 175 -11.52 7.80 4.63
C LEU A 175 -11.91 8.04 6.09
N SER A 176 -13.20 7.96 6.44
CA SER A 176 -13.64 8.15 7.82
C SER A 176 -13.12 7.04 8.76
N LYS A 177 -13.13 5.76 8.31
CA LYS A 177 -12.53 4.62 9.03
C LYS A 177 -11.03 4.86 9.25
N LEU A 178 -10.32 5.29 8.22
CA LEU A 178 -8.89 5.54 8.28
C LEU A 178 -8.55 6.68 9.24
N LEU A 179 -9.29 7.78 9.24
CA LEU A 179 -9.10 8.87 10.20
C LEU A 179 -9.37 8.43 11.64
N PHE A 180 -10.40 7.61 11.84
CA PHE A 180 -10.69 7.02 13.14
C PHE A 180 -9.55 6.11 13.61
N VAL A 181 -9.10 5.18 12.76
CA VAL A 181 -8.01 4.25 13.06
C VAL A 181 -6.68 5.00 13.27
N ALA A 182 -6.42 6.07 12.51
CA ALA A 182 -5.18 6.84 12.61
C ALA A 182 -4.94 7.39 14.02
N ARG A 183 -6.00 7.91 14.66
CA ARG A 183 -5.89 8.43 16.03
C ARG A 183 -5.64 7.34 17.06
N HIS A 184 -6.27 6.18 16.94
CA HIS A 184 -6.16 5.11 17.94
C HIS A 184 -4.89 4.26 17.78
N LYS A 185 -4.32 4.19 16.57
CA LYS A 185 -3.12 3.41 16.27
C LYS A 185 -1.84 4.25 16.21
N ASP A 186 -1.88 5.55 16.54
CA ASP A 186 -0.75 6.48 16.36
C ASP A 186 -0.19 6.41 14.93
N LEU A 187 -1.05 6.60 13.91
CA LEU A 187 -0.63 6.54 12.51
C LEU A 187 -0.37 7.94 11.96
N CYS A 188 0.73 8.09 11.23
CA CYS A 188 0.89 9.21 10.30
C CYS A 188 0.26 8.80 8.97
N VAL A 189 -0.79 9.47 8.54
CA VAL A 189 -1.49 9.19 7.29
C VAL A 189 -1.27 10.34 6.33
N VAL A 190 -0.88 10.02 5.10
CA VAL A 190 -0.72 10.98 4.02
C VAL A 190 -1.64 10.60 2.87
N PHE A 191 -2.59 11.47 2.57
CA PHE A 191 -3.53 11.31 1.47
C PHE A 191 -3.04 12.04 0.24
N ILE A 192 -3.01 11.38 -0.91
CA ILE A 192 -2.80 12.02 -2.20
C ILE A 192 -4.13 12.09 -2.91
N SER A 193 -4.53 13.30 -3.33
CA SER A 193 -5.70 13.51 -4.15
C SER A 193 -5.45 14.53 -5.26
N GLN A 194 -6.19 14.39 -6.36
CA GLN A 194 -6.15 15.35 -7.45
C GLN A 194 -6.96 16.61 -7.16
N ASN A 195 -8.10 16.52 -6.47
CA ASN A 195 -8.94 17.66 -6.15
C ASN A 195 -9.48 17.49 -4.72
N SER A 196 -9.44 18.56 -3.92
CA SER A 196 -10.05 18.55 -2.59
C SER A 196 -11.52 18.17 -2.62
N ALA A 197 -12.28 18.50 -3.68
CA ALA A 197 -13.71 18.19 -3.81
C ALA A 197 -14.04 16.68 -3.69
N ASN A 198 -13.09 15.80 -4.02
CA ASN A 198 -13.27 14.35 -3.93
C ASN A 198 -13.04 13.82 -2.50
N LEU A 199 -12.37 14.59 -1.64
CA LEU A 199 -12.15 14.22 -0.25
C LEU A 199 -13.38 14.55 0.59
N GLU A 200 -13.64 13.79 1.65
CA GLU A 200 -14.65 14.16 2.63
C GLU A 200 -14.27 15.49 3.32
N VAL A 201 -15.24 16.36 3.61
CA VAL A 201 -14.99 17.66 4.26
C VAL A 201 -14.32 17.48 5.62
N ASN A 202 -14.72 16.46 6.39
CA ASN A 202 -14.13 16.20 7.69
C ASN A 202 -12.68 15.72 7.58
N THR A 203 -12.26 15.11 6.46
CA THR A 203 -10.84 14.78 6.22
C THR A 203 -10.02 16.05 6.10
N ILE A 204 -10.50 17.05 5.35
CA ILE A 204 -9.81 18.34 5.21
C ILE A 204 -9.73 19.08 6.54
N ARG A 205 -10.83 19.09 7.31
CA ARG A 205 -10.89 19.75 8.63
C ARG A 205 -9.98 19.11 9.68
N GLN A 206 -9.63 17.84 9.51
CA GLN A 206 -8.77 17.08 10.42
C GLN A 206 -7.32 17.02 9.95
N ALA A 207 -7.00 17.61 8.80
CA ALA A 207 -5.62 17.63 8.29
C ALA A 207 -4.77 18.57 9.16
N ASP A 208 -3.64 18.05 9.65
CA ASP A 208 -2.64 18.84 10.38
C ASP A 208 -1.78 19.67 9.41
N TYR A 209 -1.69 19.26 8.14
CA TYR A 209 -0.97 20.01 7.11
C TYR A 209 -1.48 19.68 5.69
N LEU A 210 -1.30 20.64 4.80
CA LEU A 210 -1.52 20.49 3.36
C LEU A 210 -0.19 20.69 2.61
N LEU A 211 0.03 19.86 1.60
CA LEU A 211 1.13 19.96 0.66
C LEU A 211 0.56 20.19 -0.73
N LEU A 212 0.58 21.43 -1.18
CA LEU A 212 -0.02 21.82 -2.45
C LEU A 212 1.03 21.80 -3.54
N LYS A 213 0.86 20.91 -4.52
CA LYS A 213 1.51 21.01 -5.82
C LYS A 213 0.73 21.97 -6.71
N ARG A 214 1.37 22.43 -7.78
CA ARG A 214 0.77 23.36 -8.74
C ARG A 214 -0.58 22.80 -9.25
N PRO A 215 -1.67 23.57 -9.17
CA PRO A 215 -2.96 23.15 -9.70
C PRO A 215 -3.01 23.35 -11.22
N SER A 216 -3.90 22.63 -11.91
CA SER A 216 -4.30 23.02 -13.26
C SER A 216 -5.30 24.18 -13.20
N LEU A 217 -5.49 24.89 -14.32
CA LEU A 217 -6.45 26.00 -14.39
C LEU A 217 -7.86 25.55 -13.97
N LEU A 218 -8.38 24.52 -14.63
CA LEU A 218 -9.71 23.97 -14.32
C LEU A 218 -9.78 23.37 -12.91
N GLN A 219 -8.72 22.70 -12.45
CA GLN A 219 -8.71 22.13 -11.11
C GLN A 219 -8.96 23.21 -10.07
N LYS A 220 -8.26 24.34 -10.17
CA LYS A 220 -8.39 25.47 -9.22
C LYS A 220 -9.84 25.96 -9.12
N ASP A 221 -10.59 25.94 -10.22
CA ASP A 221 -11.99 26.38 -10.24
C ASP A 221 -12.94 25.40 -9.54
N PHE A 222 -12.59 24.11 -9.52
CA PHE A 222 -13.35 23.05 -8.85
C PHE A 222 -12.82 22.70 -7.44
N GLU A 223 -11.82 23.43 -6.92
CA GLU A 223 -11.38 23.28 -5.54
C GLU A 223 -12.41 23.87 -4.56
N ARG A 224 -12.45 23.35 -3.33
CA ARG A 224 -13.28 23.93 -2.27
C ARG A 224 -12.82 25.33 -1.89
N SER A 225 -13.75 26.17 -1.46
CA SER A 225 -13.52 27.61 -1.19
C SER A 225 -12.23 27.90 -0.42
N LYS A 226 -11.97 27.23 0.72
CA LYS A 226 -10.73 27.46 1.47
C LYS A 226 -9.45 27.01 0.78
N ILE A 227 -9.48 25.91 0.04
CA ILE A 227 -8.31 25.47 -0.73
C ILE A 227 -8.08 26.41 -1.92
N LYS A 228 -9.15 26.86 -2.57
CA LYS A 228 -9.13 27.85 -3.64
C LYS A 228 -8.52 29.16 -3.17
N GLU A 229 -8.95 29.69 -2.02
CA GLU A 229 -8.38 30.89 -1.39
C GLU A 229 -6.87 30.77 -1.17
N ILE A 230 -6.39 29.61 -0.68
CA ILE A 230 -4.95 29.36 -0.50
C ILE A 230 -4.24 29.38 -1.86
N TYR A 231 -4.77 28.68 -2.86
CA TYR A 231 -4.19 28.68 -4.20
C TYR A 231 -4.19 30.06 -4.87
N ASP A 232 -5.22 30.87 -4.63
CA ASP A 232 -5.31 32.25 -5.10
C ASP A 232 -4.20 33.10 -4.47
N ALA A 233 -4.03 33.02 -3.15
CA ALA A 233 -3.03 33.77 -2.41
C ALA A 233 -1.60 33.51 -2.89
N VAL A 234 -1.27 32.27 -3.27
CA VAL A 234 0.08 31.89 -3.70
C VAL A 234 0.21 31.65 -5.21
N SER A 235 -0.80 32.04 -6.01
CA SER A 235 -0.82 31.76 -7.44
C SER A 235 0.30 32.45 -8.20
N LYS A 236 0.74 33.63 -7.75
CA LYS A 236 1.84 34.38 -8.36
C LYS A 236 3.17 33.70 -8.08
N ASP A 237 3.39 33.27 -6.84
CA ASP A 237 4.59 32.55 -6.44
C ASP A 237 4.76 31.23 -7.18
N PHE A 238 3.68 30.46 -7.42
CA PHE A 238 3.76 29.26 -8.24
C PHE A 238 4.24 29.51 -9.68
N LYS A 239 3.98 30.70 -10.23
CA LYS A 239 4.47 31.09 -11.56
C LYS A 239 5.93 31.52 -11.51
N GLU A 240 6.28 32.37 -10.55
CA GLU A 240 7.65 32.88 -10.37
C GLU A 240 8.64 31.77 -10.00
N LEU A 241 8.22 30.82 -9.16
CA LEU A 241 9.04 29.71 -8.67
C LEU A 241 8.93 28.45 -9.55
N ALA A 242 8.26 28.52 -10.71
CA ALA A 242 8.13 27.40 -11.64
C ALA A 242 9.47 26.74 -12.07
N PRO A 243 10.62 27.45 -12.14
CA PRO A 243 11.91 26.82 -12.44
C PRO A 243 12.39 25.80 -11.41
N TYR A 244 11.91 25.88 -10.16
CA TYR A 244 12.29 24.93 -9.10
C TYR A 244 11.59 23.58 -9.33
N LYS A 245 12.39 22.54 -9.57
CA LYS A 245 11.88 21.17 -9.64
C LYS A 245 11.33 20.74 -8.28
N GLY A 246 10.29 19.91 -8.28
CA GLY A 246 9.72 19.39 -7.03
C GLY A 246 9.06 20.46 -6.15
N LEU A 247 8.75 21.64 -6.68
CA LEU A 247 8.11 22.73 -5.94
C LEU A 247 6.83 22.24 -5.23
N VAL A 248 6.69 22.59 -3.96
CA VAL A 248 5.52 22.33 -3.13
C VAL A 248 5.29 23.53 -2.23
N TYR A 249 4.03 23.95 -2.11
CA TYR A 249 3.63 24.89 -1.09
C TYR A 249 3.18 24.10 0.15
N VAL A 250 3.85 24.33 1.27
CA VAL A 250 3.52 23.74 2.56
C VAL A 250 2.59 24.70 3.30
N TYR A 251 1.47 24.18 3.78
CA TYR A 251 0.51 24.91 4.60
C TYR A 251 0.30 24.14 5.90
N SER A 252 0.91 24.61 6.97
CA SER A 252 0.84 24.03 8.32
C SER A 252 1.05 25.10 9.39
N ASP A 253 0.83 24.76 10.65
CA ASP A 253 1.13 25.66 11.78
C ASP A 253 2.63 25.89 12.00
N LYS A 254 3.48 25.00 11.48
CA LYS A 254 4.95 25.07 11.66
C LYS A 254 5.67 25.77 10.52
N PHE A 255 5.06 25.77 9.34
CA PHE A 255 5.61 26.39 8.15
C PHE A 255 4.51 26.71 7.15
N ARG A 256 4.53 27.94 6.65
CA ARG A 256 3.81 28.39 5.45
C ARG A 256 4.82 28.93 4.47
N GLY A 257 4.94 28.29 3.32
CA GLY A 257 5.96 28.67 2.34
C GLY A 257 6.18 27.61 1.27
N PHE A 258 7.05 27.94 0.33
CA PHE A 258 7.49 27.05 -0.72
C PHE A 258 8.75 26.29 -0.30
N ALA A 259 8.72 24.99 -0.57
CA ALA A 259 9.85 24.10 -0.49
C ALA A 259 9.99 23.32 -1.81
N SER A 260 11.10 22.63 -1.98
CA SER A 260 11.38 21.71 -3.07
C SER A 260 11.77 20.36 -2.51
N ASN A 261 11.24 19.30 -3.12
CA ASN A 261 11.61 17.92 -2.81
C ASN A 261 12.42 17.30 -3.94
N PHE A 262 13.38 16.46 -3.57
CA PHE A 262 14.02 15.53 -4.50
C PHE A 262 13.08 14.35 -4.78
N LEU A 263 13.36 13.62 -5.86
CA LEU A 263 12.76 12.30 -6.04
C LEU A 263 13.35 11.34 -5.02
N PRO A 264 12.58 10.35 -4.53
CA PRO A 264 13.12 9.36 -3.60
C PRO A 264 14.23 8.53 -4.26
N SER A 265 15.15 7.99 -3.47
CA SER A 265 16.39 7.35 -3.97
C SER A 265 16.13 6.15 -4.89
N PHE A 266 14.99 5.49 -4.70
CA PHE A 266 14.55 4.32 -5.48
C PHE A 266 13.67 4.69 -6.68
N TRP A 267 13.43 5.98 -6.92
CA TRP A 267 12.56 6.41 -8.01
C TRP A 267 13.17 6.03 -9.37
N SER A 268 12.43 5.25 -10.14
CA SER A 268 12.81 4.83 -11.47
C SER A 268 11.73 5.15 -12.49
N ASP A 269 12.06 5.12 -13.77
CA ASP A 269 11.07 5.22 -14.85
C ASP A 269 9.99 4.16 -14.75
N ARG A 270 10.33 2.97 -14.22
CA ARG A 270 9.37 1.91 -13.94
C ARG A 270 8.38 2.33 -12.85
N ALA A 271 8.87 2.89 -11.74
CA ALA A 271 8.00 3.42 -10.69
C ALA A 271 7.10 4.53 -11.27
N SER A 272 7.68 5.49 -12.00
CA SER A 272 6.95 6.57 -12.66
C SER A 272 5.85 6.07 -13.62
N LYS A 273 6.15 5.07 -14.46
CA LYS A 273 5.20 4.49 -15.42
C LYS A 273 4.15 3.59 -14.76
N ALA A 274 4.47 2.91 -13.67
CA ALA A 274 3.50 2.14 -12.90
C ALA A 274 2.39 3.06 -12.35
N PHE A 275 2.74 4.28 -11.96
CA PHE A 275 1.76 5.31 -11.56
C PHE A 275 1.00 5.92 -12.73
N GLY A 276 1.51 5.80 -13.97
CA GLY A 276 0.84 6.27 -15.18
C GLY A 276 -0.07 5.24 -15.85
N LYS A 277 0.17 3.94 -15.66
CA LYS A 277 -0.60 2.85 -16.26
C LYS A 277 -1.64 2.30 -15.29
N THR A 278 -2.76 2.99 -15.19
CA THR A 278 -4.01 2.34 -14.76
C THR A 278 -4.48 1.43 -15.89
N THR A 279 -4.07 0.17 -15.84
CA THR A 279 -4.56 -0.85 -16.77
C THR A 279 -6.04 -1.08 -16.47
N LEU A 280 -6.92 -0.46 -17.27
CA LEU A 280 -8.33 -0.84 -17.31
C LEU A 280 -8.37 -2.29 -17.80
N LYS A 281 -8.46 -3.25 -16.86
CA LYS A 281 -8.96 -4.58 -17.18
C LYS A 281 -10.38 -4.39 -17.70
N LYS A 282 -10.56 -4.62 -19.01
CA LYS A 282 -11.86 -4.78 -19.66
C LYS A 282 -12.59 -5.95 -19.02
#